data_AF-A0A3D2AB54-F1
#
_entry.id   AF-A0A3D2AB54-F1
#
_cell.length_a   1.000
_cell.length_b   1.000
_cell.length_c   1.000
_cell.angle_alpha   90.00
_cell.angle_beta   90.00
_cell.angle_gamma   90.00
#
_symmetry.space_group_name_H-M   'P 1'
#
loop_
_entity.id
_entity.type
_entity.pdbx_description
1 polymer ?
#
loop_
_entity_poly.entity_id
_entity_poly.type
_entity_poly.pdbx_seq_one_letter_code
_entity_poly.pdbx_strand_id
1 'polypeptide(L)'
;MKKSISRLFILVLVLTLTVLTACSEVDTSSSETASKKNSVDTGYKYKDVIPPEISSDDRVMSAFIDISLYNVENYAEIYLGKDFKINAVFDGITIKAPADFKFLTDNGFTVADNQAYNGKSLLYAGDKEYITFKSPSGNLLNALFYNDSAKSKAVEDCILVKYECQSNFENNEHLSVNGVSRSSALSEVITKLGYPSHFHKENDGQYSLDYFLDKKDLRNRITIYANTDEDTVTSVSFSDYTK
;
A
#
# COMPACT_ATOMS: atom_id res chain seq x y z
N MET A 1 -14.65 -7.66 -69.90
CA MET A 1 -15.89 -7.93 -69.12
C MET A 1 -15.73 -7.40 -67.70
N LYS A 2 -15.81 -6.08 -67.53
CA LYS A 2 -15.78 -5.36 -66.25
C LYS A 2 -17.22 -5.03 -65.89
N LYS A 3 -17.93 -5.91 -65.18
CA LYS A 3 -19.27 -5.60 -64.62
C LYS A 3 -19.81 -6.58 -63.56
N SER A 4 -19.06 -7.62 -63.14
CA SER A 4 -19.56 -8.58 -62.14
C SER A 4 -18.94 -8.47 -60.74
N ILE A 5 -17.92 -7.63 -60.51
CA ILE A 5 -17.27 -7.52 -59.17
C ILE A 5 -17.95 -6.45 -58.29
N SER A 6 -18.76 -5.56 -58.88
CA SER A 6 -19.42 -4.46 -58.16
C SER A 6 -20.70 -4.86 -57.38
N ARG A 7 -21.18 -6.12 -57.51
CA ARG A 7 -22.42 -6.57 -56.83
C ARG A 7 -22.17 -7.33 -55.52
N LEU A 8 -20.93 -7.72 -55.23
CA LEU A 8 -20.60 -8.44 -54.00
C LEU A 8 -20.34 -7.51 -52.79
N PHE A 9 -19.94 -6.26 -53.04
CA PHE A 9 -19.68 -5.28 -51.98
C PHE A 9 -20.94 -4.61 -51.41
N ILE A 10 -22.05 -4.63 -52.16
CA ILE A 10 -23.32 -4.00 -51.72
C ILE A 10 -24.10 -4.93 -50.77
N LEU A 11 -23.85 -6.25 -50.82
CA LEU A 11 -24.55 -7.22 -49.98
C LEU A 11 -23.98 -7.31 -48.55
N VAL A 12 -22.72 -6.93 -48.34
CA VAL A 12 -22.07 -6.98 -47.01
C VAL A 12 -22.36 -5.72 -46.18
N LEU A 13 -22.72 -4.60 -46.82
CA LEU A 13 -23.07 -3.35 -46.13
C LEU A 13 -24.52 -3.32 -45.61
N VAL A 14 -25.39 -4.23 -46.07
CA VAL A 14 -26.81 -4.30 -45.65
C VAL A 14 -26.99 -5.21 -44.42
N LEU A 15 -26.01 -6.03 -44.06
CA LEU A 15 -26.10 -6.92 -42.89
C LEU A 15 -25.61 -6.31 -41.58
N THR A 16 -24.98 -5.13 -41.59
CA THR A 16 -24.45 -4.47 -40.38
C THR A 16 -25.36 -3.37 -39.83
N LEU A 17 -26.52 -3.12 -40.45
CA LEU A 17 -27.46 -2.05 -40.04
C LEU A 17 -28.71 -2.53 -39.27
N THR A 18 -28.81 -3.81 -38.88
CA THR A 18 -30.02 -4.37 -38.23
C THR A 18 -29.84 -4.84 -36.79
N VAL A 19 -28.87 -4.31 -36.03
CA VAL A 19 -28.78 -4.59 -34.58
C VAL A 19 -28.71 -3.28 -33.77
N LEU A 20 -29.60 -2.34 -34.09
CA LEU A 20 -29.99 -1.25 -33.21
C LEU A 20 -31.46 -0.95 -33.50
N THR A 21 -32.36 -1.55 -32.72
CA THR A 21 -33.69 -1.01 -32.36
C THR A 21 -34.48 -2.06 -31.59
N ALA A 22 -34.52 -1.91 -30.28
CA ALA A 22 -35.70 -2.23 -29.46
C ALA A 22 -35.62 -1.39 -28.17
N CYS A 23 -36.15 -0.17 -28.24
CA CYS A 23 -36.89 0.45 -27.14
C CYS A 23 -38.18 -0.39 -26.95
N SER A 24 -38.86 -0.55 -25.82
CA SER A 24 -38.94 0.08 -24.49
C SER A 24 -39.71 -0.94 -23.60
N GLU A 25 -39.76 -0.87 -22.28
CA GLU A 25 -40.62 0.03 -21.49
C GLU A 25 -40.15 0.11 -20.03
N VAL A 26 -40.40 1.28 -19.44
CA VAL A 26 -40.21 1.66 -18.04
C VAL A 26 -41.58 1.64 -17.35
N ASP A 27 -41.56 1.51 -16.02
CA ASP A 27 -42.65 1.55 -15.02
C ASP A 27 -43.39 0.22 -14.77
N THR A 28 -43.70 -0.24 -13.55
CA THR A 28 -43.74 0.37 -12.22
C THR A 28 -43.80 -0.73 -11.13
N SER A 29 -43.13 -0.48 -10.01
CA SER A 29 -43.46 -0.86 -8.61
C SER A 29 -44.02 -2.24 -8.21
N SER A 30 -43.50 -2.71 -7.06
CA SER A 30 -44.23 -3.38 -5.95
C SER A 30 -43.98 -4.88 -5.75
N SER A 31 -43.30 -5.14 -4.62
CA SER A 31 -43.72 -6.10 -3.60
C SER A 31 -43.56 -7.61 -3.86
N GLU A 32 -42.58 -8.17 -3.15
CA GLU A 32 -42.80 -9.23 -2.15
C GLU A 32 -43.38 -10.60 -2.56
N THR A 33 -42.50 -11.59 -2.44
CA THR A 33 -42.68 -12.77 -1.57
C THR A 33 -42.97 -14.13 -2.23
N ALA A 34 -41.97 -15.01 -2.02
CA ALA A 34 -42.02 -16.45 -1.77
C ALA A 34 -42.45 -17.44 -2.87
N SER A 35 -41.55 -18.37 -3.19
CA SER A 35 -41.73 -19.78 -2.81
C SER A 35 -40.57 -20.68 -3.24
N LYS A 36 -40.03 -21.39 -2.25
CA LYS A 36 -39.47 -22.76 -2.26
C LYS A 36 -38.15 -23.05 -2.99
N LYS A 37 -37.14 -23.19 -2.13
CA LYS A 37 -36.00 -24.12 -2.19
C LYS A 37 -36.35 -25.44 -2.90
N ASN A 38 -35.49 -25.82 -3.84
CA ASN A 38 -35.02 -27.20 -3.96
C ASN A 38 -33.48 -27.17 -3.96
N SER A 39 -32.92 -27.93 -3.02
CA SER A 39 -31.50 -28.08 -2.76
C SER A 39 -30.80 -28.85 -3.87
N VAL A 40 -29.67 -28.31 -4.34
CA VAL A 40 -28.58 -29.13 -4.87
C VAL A 40 -27.29 -28.70 -4.17
N ASP A 41 -26.67 -29.73 -3.59
CA ASP A 41 -25.45 -29.76 -2.82
C ASP A 41 -24.22 -29.37 -3.67
N THR A 42 -23.62 -28.22 -3.33
CA THR A 42 -22.24 -27.85 -3.65
C THR A 42 -21.73 -27.06 -2.43
N GLY A 43 -21.02 -27.74 -1.52
CA GLY A 43 -20.73 -27.29 -0.15
C GLY A 43 -19.79 -26.08 0.05
N TYR A 44 -19.92 -25.03 -0.76
CA TYR A 44 -19.41 -23.66 -0.48
C TYR A 44 -20.24 -22.63 -1.25
N LYS A 45 -21.03 -21.78 -0.54
CA LYS A 45 -21.50 -20.46 -1.02
C LYS A 45 -21.69 -19.48 0.15
N TYR A 46 -20.81 -18.48 0.23
CA TYR A 46 -21.00 -17.25 0.99
C TYR A 46 -22.26 -16.55 0.45
N LYS A 47 -23.41 -16.68 1.13
CA LYS A 47 -24.60 -15.89 0.80
C LYS A 47 -25.39 -15.33 1.98
N ASP A 48 -25.03 -15.61 3.22
CA ASP A 48 -25.75 -15.10 4.38
C ASP A 48 -24.82 -14.49 5.44
N VAL A 49 -23.81 -13.73 5.02
CA VAL A 49 -23.17 -12.75 5.92
C VAL A 49 -23.71 -11.39 5.52
N ILE A 50 -24.69 -10.90 6.28
CA ILE A 50 -25.03 -9.48 6.27
C ILE A 50 -23.85 -8.81 6.99
N PRO A 51 -23.00 -8.01 6.31
CA PRO A 51 -21.98 -7.25 7.00
C PRO A 51 -22.67 -6.35 8.04
N PRO A 52 -22.22 -6.34 9.30
CA PRO A 52 -22.82 -5.46 10.29
C PRO A 52 -22.67 -4.03 9.80
N GLU A 53 -23.76 -3.26 9.91
CA GLU A 53 -23.70 -1.82 9.77
C GLU A 53 -22.65 -1.32 10.78
N ILE A 54 -21.60 -0.66 10.28
CA ILE A 54 -20.53 -0.13 11.12
C ILE A 54 -21.12 1.02 11.93
N SER A 55 -21.75 0.66 13.03
CA SER A 55 -22.08 1.54 14.13
C SER A 55 -20.82 1.63 14.98
N SER A 56 -20.00 2.64 14.68
CA SER A 56 -18.99 3.11 15.63
C SER A 56 -19.69 3.43 16.94
N ASP A 57 -19.39 2.66 17.97
CA ASP A 57 -19.53 3.01 19.38
C ASP A 57 -18.54 2.10 20.13
N ASP A 58 -17.35 2.64 20.39
CA ASP A 58 -16.32 2.17 21.32
C ASP A 58 -16.33 0.66 21.63
N ARG A 59 -15.62 -0.12 20.81
CA ARG A 59 -15.21 -1.48 21.19
C ARG A 59 -13.70 -1.60 21.04
N VAL A 60 -13.02 -1.63 22.19
CA VAL A 60 -11.64 -2.10 22.32
C VAL A 60 -11.54 -3.47 21.66
N MET A 61 -10.82 -3.53 20.54
CA MET A 61 -10.61 -4.76 19.79
C MET A 61 -9.78 -5.73 20.65
N SER A 62 -10.24 -6.98 20.77
CA SER A 62 -9.66 -7.99 21.66
C SER A 62 -8.20 -8.30 21.34
N ALA A 63 -7.39 -8.56 22.38
CA ALA A 63 -5.94 -8.86 22.44
C ALA A 63 -5.34 -9.83 21.39
N PHE A 64 -6.16 -10.47 20.57
CA PHE A 64 -5.77 -11.49 19.59
C PHE A 64 -6.50 -11.24 18.28
N ILE A 65 -5.87 -10.48 17.37
CA ILE A 65 -6.34 -10.37 15.99
C ILE A 65 -5.58 -11.40 15.18
N ASP A 66 -6.28 -12.47 14.77
CA ASP A 66 -5.79 -13.34 13.70
C ASP A 66 -6.01 -12.62 12.37
N ILE A 67 -5.01 -11.85 11.97
CA ILE A 67 -5.02 -11.05 10.73
C ILE A 67 -5.13 -11.91 9.47
N SER A 68 -4.83 -13.22 9.54
CA SER A 68 -4.94 -14.14 8.41
C SER A 68 -6.39 -14.44 8.01
N LEU A 69 -7.36 -14.17 8.89
CA LEU A 69 -8.79 -14.38 8.65
C LEU A 69 -9.45 -13.28 7.80
N TYR A 70 -8.72 -12.20 7.52
CA TYR A 70 -9.24 -11.02 6.84
C TYR A 70 -8.71 -10.95 5.40
N ASN A 71 -9.56 -11.33 4.45
CA ASN A 71 -9.28 -11.26 3.01
C ASN A 71 -9.61 -9.90 2.36
N VAL A 72 -9.93 -8.87 3.17
CA VAL A 72 -10.42 -7.56 2.72
C VAL A 72 -9.54 -6.46 3.32
N GLU A 73 -9.37 -5.35 2.60
CA GLU A 73 -8.78 -4.11 3.13
C GLU A 73 -9.58 -3.64 4.35
N ASN A 74 -8.93 -3.48 5.51
CA ASN A 74 -9.61 -3.12 6.76
C ASN A 74 -9.01 -1.88 7.37
N TYR A 75 -9.86 -0.89 7.67
CA TYR A 75 -9.50 0.30 8.42
C TYR A 75 -10.11 0.24 9.83
N ALA A 76 -9.30 0.55 10.82
CA ALA A 76 -9.73 0.84 12.17
C ALA A 76 -9.56 2.34 12.45
N GLU A 77 -10.47 2.95 13.21
CA GLU A 77 -10.33 4.33 13.69
C GLU A 77 -9.29 4.44 14.82
N ILE A 78 -8.14 3.81 14.66
CA ILE A 78 -7.03 3.76 15.60
C ILE A 78 -5.86 4.50 14.95
N TYR A 79 -5.25 5.42 15.68
CA TYR A 79 -4.13 6.23 15.18
C TYR A 79 -3.07 6.36 16.28
N LEU A 80 -1.80 6.41 15.91
CA LEU A 80 -0.71 6.59 16.87
C LEU A 80 -0.77 7.97 17.56
N GLY A 81 -1.35 8.95 16.88
CA GLY A 81 -1.45 10.33 17.35
C GLY A 81 -0.34 11.21 16.79
N LYS A 82 -0.63 12.52 16.66
CA LYS A 82 0.27 13.52 16.06
C LYS A 82 1.57 13.73 16.83
N ASP A 83 1.52 13.53 18.14
CA ASP A 83 2.67 13.70 19.02
C ASP A 83 3.50 12.41 19.14
N PHE A 84 3.10 11.34 18.46
CA PHE A 84 3.85 10.08 18.44
C PHE A 84 5.22 10.30 17.78
N LYS A 85 6.28 9.89 18.48
CA LYS A 85 7.65 10.03 17.98
C LYS A 85 8.11 8.73 17.31
N ILE A 86 8.39 8.83 16.01
CA ILE A 86 9.02 7.75 15.26
C ILE A 86 10.51 7.71 15.64
N ASN A 87 10.94 6.61 16.22
CA ASN A 87 12.33 6.36 16.56
C ASN A 87 12.89 5.31 15.62
N ALA A 88 13.59 5.73 14.57
CA ALA A 88 14.13 4.82 13.57
C ALA A 88 15.66 4.71 13.64
N VAL A 89 16.17 3.49 13.57
CA VAL A 89 17.60 3.18 13.59
C VAL A 89 17.91 2.29 12.40
N PHE A 90 18.95 2.63 11.65
CA PHE A 90 19.53 1.80 10.60
C PHE A 90 21.03 1.66 10.81
N ASP A 91 21.54 0.44 10.92
CA ASP A 91 22.96 0.18 11.19
C ASP A 91 23.53 0.92 12.42
N GLY A 92 22.72 1.03 13.46
CA GLY A 92 23.10 1.78 14.68
C GLY A 92 23.05 3.30 14.52
N ILE A 93 22.75 3.82 13.34
CA ILE A 93 22.57 5.25 13.08
C ILE A 93 21.10 5.60 13.24
N THR A 94 20.80 6.59 14.08
CA THR A 94 19.44 7.13 14.19
C THR A 94 19.10 7.88 12.90
N ILE A 95 18.12 7.39 12.16
CA ILE A 95 17.62 8.02 10.94
C ILE A 95 16.31 8.75 11.23
N LYS A 96 16.04 9.80 10.45
CA LYS A 96 14.84 10.63 10.62
C LYS A 96 14.26 11.03 9.28
N ALA A 97 12.94 11.15 9.24
CA ALA A 97 12.19 11.84 8.21
C ALA A 97 11.36 12.95 8.90
N PRO A 98 11.14 14.10 8.26
CA PRO A 98 11.83 14.50 7.04
C PRO A 98 13.34 14.71 7.25
N ALA A 99 14.11 14.57 6.17
CA ALA A 99 15.53 14.88 6.11
C ALA A 99 15.90 15.43 4.73
N ASP A 100 17.17 15.80 4.55
CA ASP A 100 17.74 16.13 3.26
C ASP A 100 18.75 15.05 2.82
N PHE A 101 19.24 15.14 1.59
CA PHE A 101 20.25 14.22 1.06
C PHE A 101 21.55 14.27 1.87
N LYS A 102 21.90 15.46 2.38
CA LYS A 102 23.12 15.68 3.17
C LYS A 102 23.10 14.92 4.49
N PHE A 103 21.95 14.76 5.12
CA PHE A 103 21.80 13.98 6.33
C PHE A 103 22.38 12.58 6.18
N LEU A 104 22.10 11.90 5.05
CA LEU A 104 22.65 10.58 4.79
C LEU A 104 24.15 10.63 4.50
N THR A 105 24.61 11.56 3.65
CA THR A 105 26.04 11.63 3.31
C THR A 105 26.91 12.03 4.50
N ASP A 106 26.42 12.90 5.38
CA ASP A 106 27.12 13.34 6.61
C ASP A 106 27.21 12.19 7.63
N ASN A 107 26.29 11.21 7.56
CA ASN A 107 26.33 9.97 8.32
C ASN A 107 27.09 8.83 7.59
N GLY A 108 27.81 9.14 6.51
CA GLY A 108 28.69 8.21 5.80
C GLY A 108 27.99 7.27 4.83
N PHE A 109 26.70 7.50 4.52
CA PHE A 109 26.02 6.75 3.47
C PHE A 109 26.48 7.21 2.08
N THR A 110 26.56 6.27 1.15
CA THR A 110 26.85 6.55 -0.26
C THR A 110 25.72 6.05 -1.14
N VAL A 111 25.48 6.69 -2.28
CA VAL A 111 24.50 6.17 -3.25
C VAL A 111 25.01 4.83 -3.80
N ALA A 112 24.14 3.83 -3.89
CA ALA A 112 24.50 2.53 -4.45
C ALA A 112 24.85 2.64 -5.95
N ASP A 113 25.65 1.72 -6.46
CA ASP A 113 26.09 1.73 -7.86
C ASP A 113 24.93 1.45 -8.84
N ASN A 114 25.06 1.94 -10.07
CA ASN A 114 24.15 1.68 -11.20
C ASN A 114 22.66 2.03 -10.97
N GLN A 115 22.40 3.00 -10.10
CA GLN A 115 21.05 3.53 -9.88
C GLN A 115 20.59 4.36 -11.09
N ALA A 116 19.31 4.27 -11.45
CA ALA A 116 18.70 5.11 -12.48
C ALA A 116 18.68 6.60 -12.09
N TYR A 117 18.61 6.88 -10.78
CA TYR A 117 18.62 8.21 -10.21
C TYR A 117 19.78 8.39 -9.23
N ASN A 118 20.33 9.60 -9.19
CA ASN A 118 21.32 10.02 -8.21
C ASN A 118 20.98 11.43 -7.70
N GLY A 119 21.80 11.97 -6.78
CA GLY A 119 21.54 13.29 -6.18
C GLY A 119 21.40 14.44 -7.20
N LYS A 120 22.04 14.35 -8.37
CA LYS A 120 21.96 15.37 -9.43
C LYS A 120 20.82 15.16 -10.41
N SER A 121 20.15 14.00 -10.37
CA SER A 121 18.99 13.75 -11.24
C SER A 121 17.88 14.75 -10.95
N LEU A 122 17.15 15.15 -11.99
CA LEU A 122 16.04 16.09 -11.88
C LEU A 122 14.77 15.34 -11.48
N LEU A 123 14.06 15.83 -10.46
CA LEU A 123 12.73 15.35 -10.06
C LEU A 123 11.68 16.43 -10.38
N TYR A 124 10.61 16.09 -11.11
CA TYR A 124 9.57 17.09 -11.45
C TYR A 124 8.75 17.49 -10.23
N ALA A 125 8.06 18.62 -10.32
CA ALA A 125 7.21 19.13 -9.26
C ALA A 125 6.12 18.10 -8.87
N GLY A 126 6.04 17.74 -7.60
CA GLY A 126 5.08 16.76 -7.08
C GLY A 126 5.53 15.30 -7.21
N ASP A 127 6.60 15.02 -7.95
CA ASP A 127 7.10 13.65 -8.15
C ASP A 127 7.85 13.13 -6.91
N LYS A 128 7.99 11.80 -6.89
CA LYS A 128 8.71 11.06 -5.86
C LYS A 128 9.62 10.04 -6.52
N GLU A 129 10.78 9.82 -5.94
CA GLU A 129 11.71 8.82 -6.45
C GLU A 129 12.51 8.18 -5.32
N TYR A 130 12.77 6.88 -5.47
CA TYR A 130 13.61 6.15 -4.54
C TYR A 130 15.08 6.25 -4.97
N ILE A 131 15.95 6.49 -4.01
CA ILE A 131 17.39 6.29 -4.15
C ILE A 131 17.82 5.26 -3.12
N THR A 132 18.54 4.23 -3.56
CA THR A 132 19.18 3.27 -2.66
C THR A 132 20.53 3.81 -2.20
N PHE A 133 20.72 3.84 -0.88
CA PHE A 133 21.98 4.16 -0.24
C PHE A 133 22.61 2.90 0.34
N LYS A 134 23.94 2.87 0.33
CA LYS A 134 24.78 1.93 1.06
C LYS A 134 25.29 2.60 2.33
N SER A 135 25.10 1.98 3.47
CA SER A 135 25.64 2.45 4.76
C SER A 135 27.15 2.28 4.86
N PRO A 136 27.80 2.86 5.89
CA PRO A 136 29.20 2.58 6.20
C PRO A 136 29.51 1.09 6.39
N SER A 137 28.55 0.34 6.93
CA SER A 137 28.65 -1.12 7.13
C SER A 137 28.39 -1.93 5.86
N GLY A 138 27.93 -1.27 4.79
CA GLY A 138 27.70 -1.87 3.48
C GLY A 138 26.26 -2.34 3.21
N ASN A 139 25.32 -2.10 4.12
CA ASN A 139 23.92 -2.51 3.97
C ASN A 139 23.12 -1.48 3.17
N LEU A 140 22.05 -1.95 2.52
CA LEU A 140 21.25 -1.14 1.61
C LEU A 140 20.00 -0.59 2.30
N LEU A 141 19.74 0.71 2.08
CA LEU A 141 18.59 1.45 2.58
C LEU A 141 17.97 2.24 1.44
N ASN A 142 16.67 2.06 1.21
CA ASN A 142 15.95 2.91 0.26
C ASN A 142 15.44 4.15 0.96
N ALA A 143 15.68 5.30 0.33
CA ALA A 143 15.19 6.60 0.75
C ALA A 143 14.31 7.20 -0.35
N LEU A 144 13.08 7.55 -0.01
CA LEU A 144 12.15 8.22 -0.93
C LEU A 144 12.30 9.73 -0.81
N PHE A 145 12.65 10.36 -1.91
CA PHE A 145 12.67 11.81 -2.05
C PHE A 145 11.37 12.28 -2.67
N TYR A 146 10.85 13.39 -2.18
CA TYR A 146 9.66 14.05 -2.68
C TYR A 146 9.99 15.48 -3.09
N ASN A 147 9.60 15.85 -4.30
CA ASN A 147 9.66 17.24 -4.73
C ASN A 147 8.38 17.98 -4.32
N ASP A 148 8.46 18.65 -3.18
CA ASP A 148 7.43 19.49 -2.58
C ASP A 148 7.31 20.90 -3.20
N SER A 149 8.12 21.22 -4.20
CA SER A 149 8.16 22.51 -4.88
C SER A 149 7.20 22.55 -6.07
N ALA A 150 6.82 23.77 -6.49
CA ALA A 150 6.12 24.02 -7.74
C ALA A 150 7.01 23.93 -8.99
N LYS A 151 8.30 23.63 -8.83
CA LYS A 151 9.29 23.52 -9.92
C LYS A 151 10.13 22.27 -9.76
N SER A 152 10.62 21.75 -10.88
CA SER A 152 11.62 20.68 -10.86
C SER A 152 12.90 21.13 -10.15
N LYS A 153 13.50 20.24 -9.36
CA LYS A 153 14.79 20.46 -8.68
C LYS A 153 15.59 19.16 -8.65
N ALA A 154 16.88 19.25 -8.34
CA ALA A 154 17.70 18.06 -8.20
C ALA A 154 17.22 17.21 -7.01
N VAL A 155 17.41 15.90 -7.06
CA VAL A 155 17.00 15.01 -5.96
C VAL A 155 17.68 15.41 -4.64
N GLU A 156 18.93 15.86 -4.68
CA GLU A 156 19.65 16.32 -3.49
C GLU A 156 19.01 17.55 -2.81
N ASP A 157 18.22 18.34 -3.56
CA ASP A 157 17.47 19.49 -3.07
C ASP A 157 16.02 19.12 -2.66
N CYS A 158 15.62 17.86 -2.85
CA CYS A 158 14.31 17.33 -2.45
C CYS A 158 14.29 16.91 -0.99
N ILE A 159 13.09 16.87 -0.42
CA ILE A 159 12.89 16.41 0.95
C ILE A 159 12.83 14.88 0.96
N LEU A 160 13.64 14.26 1.81
CA LEU A 160 13.57 12.83 2.08
C LEU A 160 12.42 12.60 3.07
N VAL A 161 11.43 11.80 2.67
CA VAL A 161 10.17 11.64 3.41
C VAL A 161 9.86 10.21 3.84
N LYS A 162 10.58 9.20 3.33
CA LYS A 162 10.36 7.79 3.70
C LYS A 162 11.66 7.00 3.64
N TYR A 163 11.80 6.06 4.56
CA TYR A 163 12.80 5.00 4.49
C TYR A 163 12.14 3.64 4.45
N GLU A 164 12.73 2.71 3.69
CA GLU A 164 12.37 1.30 3.69
C GLU A 164 13.59 0.43 3.38
N CYS A 165 13.56 -0.82 3.83
CA CYS A 165 14.46 -1.85 3.30
C CYS A 165 13.63 -2.78 2.42
N GLN A 166 14.00 -2.93 1.15
CA GLN A 166 13.26 -3.85 0.28
C GLN A 166 13.38 -5.28 0.78
N SER A 167 12.34 -6.08 0.54
CA SER A 167 12.29 -7.48 1.01
C SER A 167 13.38 -8.36 0.41
N ASN A 168 13.89 -8.00 -0.77
CA ASN A 168 14.99 -8.67 -1.48
C ASN A 168 16.39 -8.24 -1.01
N PHE A 169 16.52 -7.28 -0.09
CA PHE A 169 17.81 -6.98 0.50
C PHE A 169 18.13 -8.03 1.56
N GLU A 170 19.26 -8.74 1.41
CA GLU A 170 19.69 -9.79 2.36
C GLU A 170 19.86 -9.26 3.80
N ASN A 171 20.05 -7.94 3.96
CA ASN A 171 20.33 -7.28 5.23
C ASN A 171 19.24 -6.26 5.62
N ASN A 172 17.97 -6.61 5.44
CA ASN A 172 16.83 -5.77 5.81
C ASN A 172 16.45 -5.83 7.31
N GLU A 173 17.11 -6.66 8.11
CA GLU A 173 16.99 -6.67 9.58
C GLU A 173 17.55 -5.40 10.25
N HIS A 174 18.37 -4.65 9.51
CA HIS A 174 19.12 -3.52 10.03
C HIS A 174 18.26 -2.26 10.25
N LEU A 175 17.06 -2.21 9.67
CA LEU A 175 16.10 -1.15 9.93
C LEU A 175 15.16 -1.53 11.08
N SER A 176 15.20 -0.74 12.14
CA SER A 176 14.29 -0.82 13.27
C SER A 176 13.51 0.47 13.43
N VAL A 177 12.19 0.38 13.58
CA VAL A 177 11.30 1.52 13.85
C VAL A 177 10.55 1.25 15.15
N ASN A 178 10.78 2.10 16.16
CA ASN A 178 10.25 1.95 17.51
C ASN A 178 10.48 0.54 18.10
N GLY A 179 11.61 -0.08 17.74
CA GLY A 179 12.00 -1.41 18.20
C GLY A 179 11.40 -2.57 17.39
N VAL A 180 10.61 -2.31 16.35
CA VAL A 180 10.13 -3.32 15.41
C VAL A 180 11.08 -3.40 14.21
N SER A 181 11.49 -4.60 13.84
CA SER A 181 12.37 -4.90 12.70
C SER A 181 11.96 -6.25 12.09
N ARG A 182 12.60 -6.68 10.99
CA ARG A 182 12.37 -8.01 10.40
C ARG A 182 12.60 -9.17 11.37
N SER A 183 13.43 -9.00 12.39
CA SER A 183 13.62 -10.01 13.43
C SER A 183 12.50 -10.08 14.48
N SER A 184 11.48 -9.22 14.38
CA SER A 184 10.32 -9.22 15.29
C SER A 184 9.27 -10.23 14.86
N ALA A 185 8.66 -10.92 15.83
CA ALA A 185 7.40 -11.65 15.63
C ALA A 185 6.21 -10.69 15.58
N LEU A 186 5.09 -11.08 14.96
CA LEU A 186 3.93 -10.17 14.84
C LEU A 186 3.30 -9.83 16.20
N SER A 187 3.32 -10.76 17.14
CA SER A 187 2.90 -10.51 18.53
C SER A 187 3.70 -9.39 19.21
N GLU A 188 4.99 -9.23 18.89
CA GLU A 188 5.80 -8.12 19.40
C GLU A 188 5.41 -6.78 18.76
N VAL A 189 5.01 -6.80 17.49
CA VAL A 189 4.57 -5.59 16.77
C VAL A 189 3.38 -4.96 17.51
N ILE A 190 2.38 -5.79 17.85
CA ILE A 190 1.20 -5.31 18.60
C ILE A 190 1.60 -4.78 19.98
N THR A 191 2.56 -5.41 20.64
CA THR A 191 3.05 -4.94 21.96
C THR A 191 3.76 -3.59 21.86
N LYS A 192 4.52 -3.35 20.77
CA LYS A 192 5.34 -2.14 20.59
C LYS A 192 4.58 -0.96 19.98
N LEU A 193 3.69 -1.23 19.01
CA LEU A 193 2.99 -0.21 18.23
C LEU A 193 1.47 -0.17 18.50
N GLY A 194 0.93 -1.16 19.20
CA GLY A 194 -0.51 -1.35 19.32
C GLY A 194 -1.11 -1.99 18.08
N TYR A 195 -2.41 -1.79 17.89
CA TYR A 195 -3.12 -2.29 16.72
C TYR A 195 -2.92 -1.40 15.50
N PRO A 196 -2.84 -1.97 14.29
CA PRO A 196 -2.71 -1.19 13.08
C PRO A 196 -3.98 -0.38 12.81
N SER A 197 -3.80 0.81 12.25
CA SER A 197 -4.86 1.66 11.71
C SER A 197 -5.50 1.06 10.47
N HIS A 198 -4.69 0.36 9.69
CA HIS A 198 -5.10 -0.25 8.44
C HIS A 198 -4.29 -1.50 8.19
N PHE A 199 -4.90 -2.55 7.66
CA PHE A 199 -4.16 -3.70 7.20
C PHE A 199 -4.82 -4.35 6.00
N HIS A 200 -4.00 -4.90 5.11
CA HIS A 200 -4.47 -5.52 3.88
C HIS A 200 -3.49 -6.59 3.40
N LYS A 201 -4.04 -7.54 2.64
CA LYS A 201 -3.28 -8.60 2.02
C LYS A 201 -2.58 -8.07 0.77
N GLU A 202 -1.27 -8.23 0.71
CA GLU A 202 -0.43 -7.87 -0.45
C GLU A 202 -0.43 -9.02 -1.47
N ASN A 203 -0.23 -10.24 -0.98
CA ASN A 203 -0.32 -11.49 -1.73
C ASN A 203 -0.49 -12.67 -0.76
N ASP A 204 -0.44 -13.91 -1.24
CA ASP A 204 -0.66 -15.08 -0.38
C ASP A 204 0.36 -15.16 0.77
N GLY A 205 -0.16 -15.17 2.00
CA GLY A 205 0.63 -15.15 3.23
C GLY A 205 1.24 -13.78 3.59
N GLN A 206 1.28 -12.80 2.67
CA GLN A 206 1.89 -11.49 2.92
C GLN A 206 0.86 -10.39 3.16
N TYR A 207 1.08 -9.64 4.24
CA TYR A 207 0.22 -8.55 4.68
C TYR A 207 1.02 -7.30 4.94
N SER A 208 0.36 -6.16 4.78
CA SER A 208 0.84 -4.85 5.19
C SER A 208 -0.03 -4.33 6.32
N LEU A 209 0.62 -3.83 7.37
CA LEU A 209 0.01 -3.26 8.57
C LEU A 209 0.46 -1.81 8.68
N ASP A 210 -0.44 -0.88 8.41
CA ASP A 210 -0.22 0.55 8.46
C ASP A 210 -0.66 1.12 9.82
N TYR A 211 0.23 1.93 10.39
CA TYR A 211 0.03 2.67 11.63
C TYR A 211 0.09 4.16 11.31
N PHE A 212 -1.07 4.75 11.05
CA PHE A 212 -1.17 6.17 10.71
C PHE A 212 -1.01 7.05 11.95
N LEU A 213 -0.29 8.16 11.80
CA LEU A 213 -0.14 9.13 12.88
C LEU A 213 -1.39 10.01 13.04
N ASP A 214 -2.04 10.38 11.93
CA ASP A 214 -3.24 11.23 11.91
C ASP A 214 -4.31 10.67 10.96
N LYS A 215 -5.57 10.74 11.38
CA LYS A 215 -6.76 10.47 10.55
C LYS A 215 -6.82 11.34 9.30
N LYS A 216 -6.31 12.58 9.37
CA LYS A 216 -6.37 13.54 8.25
C LYS A 216 -5.19 13.44 7.28
N ASP A 217 -4.08 12.82 7.68
CA ASP A 217 -2.89 12.67 6.83
C ASP A 217 -2.31 11.26 6.93
N LEU A 218 -2.72 10.40 6.00
CA LEU A 218 -2.31 9.00 5.94
C LEU A 218 -0.91 8.80 5.32
N ARG A 219 -0.25 9.90 4.92
CA ARG A 219 1.12 9.86 4.38
C ARG A 219 2.15 9.70 5.50
N ASN A 220 1.80 10.06 6.73
CA ASN A 220 2.66 9.93 7.90
C ASN A 220 2.32 8.64 8.62
N ARG A 221 3.20 7.66 8.54
CA ARG A 221 2.93 6.32 9.06
C ARG A 221 4.16 5.47 9.25
N ILE A 222 4.00 4.44 10.07
CA ILE A 222 4.83 3.24 10.09
C ILE A 222 4.09 2.16 9.31
N THR A 223 4.76 1.45 8.41
CA THR A 223 4.20 0.28 7.71
C THR A 223 5.05 -0.93 8.04
N ILE A 224 4.41 -1.98 8.54
CA ILE A 224 5.00 -3.28 8.81
C ILE A 224 4.54 -4.24 7.72
N TYR A 225 5.48 -4.89 7.04
CA TYR A 225 5.20 -5.98 6.13
C TYR A 225 5.41 -7.29 6.87
N ALA A 226 4.48 -8.23 6.71
CA ALA A 226 4.38 -9.42 7.53
C ALA A 226 4.09 -10.65 6.69
N ASN A 227 4.69 -11.78 7.06
CA ASN A 227 4.24 -13.11 6.65
C ASN A 227 3.40 -13.70 7.79
N THR A 228 2.09 -13.83 7.59
CA THR A 228 1.19 -14.36 8.63
C THR A 228 1.32 -15.86 8.80
N ASP A 229 1.69 -16.58 7.74
CA ASP A 229 1.83 -18.04 7.78
C ASP A 229 3.06 -18.44 8.61
N GLU A 230 4.06 -17.55 8.66
CA GLU A 230 5.31 -17.74 9.40
C GLU A 230 5.35 -16.95 10.73
N ASP A 231 4.33 -16.13 11.03
CA ASP A 231 4.29 -15.21 12.17
C ASP A 231 5.50 -14.24 12.24
N THR A 232 5.97 -13.76 11.09
CA THR A 232 7.21 -12.96 10.99
C THR A 232 6.99 -11.61 10.33
N VAL A 233 7.74 -10.61 10.78
CA VAL A 233 7.90 -9.36 10.04
C VAL A 233 8.87 -9.60 8.88
N THR A 234 8.52 -9.19 7.67
CA THR A 234 9.38 -9.33 6.48
C THR A 234 10.11 -8.04 6.13
N SER A 235 9.53 -6.88 6.45
CA SER A 235 10.15 -5.56 6.31
C SER A 235 9.43 -4.52 7.16
N VAL A 236 10.10 -3.40 7.41
CA VAL A 236 9.56 -2.24 8.10
C VAL A 236 9.86 -0.99 7.27
N SER A 237 8.94 -0.04 7.24
CA SER A 237 9.16 1.28 6.67
C SER A 237 8.49 2.35 7.51
N PHE A 238 8.97 3.59 7.40
CA PHE A 238 8.29 4.73 8.00
C PHE A 238 8.38 5.95 7.10
N SER A 239 7.38 6.81 7.21
CA SER A 239 7.27 8.04 6.42
C SER A 239 6.76 9.20 7.25
N ASP A 240 7.35 10.37 7.00
CA ASP A 240 6.95 11.65 7.58
C ASP A 240 7.13 12.77 6.54
N TYR A 241 6.03 13.43 6.23
CA TYR A 241 5.90 14.57 5.32
C TYR A 241 5.66 15.88 6.08
N THR A 242 5.66 15.84 7.40
CA THR A 242 5.45 17.02 8.26
C THR A 242 6.73 17.84 8.28
N LYS A 243 6.63 19.12 7.89
CA LYS A 243 7.76 20.06 7.90
C LYS A 243 7.86 20.80 9.23
#